data_AF-A0A8D8MDU5-F1
#
_entry.id   AF-A0A8D8MDU5-F1
#
_cell.length_a   1.000
_cell.length_b   1.000
_cell.length_c   1.000
_cell.angle_alpha   90.00
_cell.angle_beta   90.00
_cell.angle_gamma   90.00
#
_symmetry.space_group_name_H-M   'P 1'
#
loop_
_entity.id
_entity.type
_entity.pdbx_description
1 polymer ?
#
loop_
_entity_poly.entity_id
_entity_poly.type
_entity_poly.pdbx_seq_one_letter_code
_entity_poly.pdbx_strand_id
1 'polypeptide(L)'
;MIKGFYKTKANKNFILDDLSANAIKVALEEKVIQVFPKRDQHGRRIIYMEMGSKWNSAKVPFPELIRASHGLLTILLLEPRTQLHGFVFVTNFDRLSLAHMGQFGPKFA
;
A
#
# COMPACT_ATOMS: atom_id res chain seq x y z
N MET A 1 -20.03 7.07 3.12
CA MET A 1 -18.91 6.13 2.85
C MET A 1 -19.02 5.50 1.46
N ILE A 2 -20.05 4.70 1.17
CA ILE A 2 -20.21 3.97 -0.12
C ILE A 2 -20.19 4.91 -1.35
N LYS A 3 -20.90 6.05 -1.31
CA LYS A 3 -20.86 7.05 -2.40
C LYS A 3 -19.45 7.58 -2.69
N GLY A 4 -18.65 7.81 -1.64
CA GLY A 4 -17.27 8.28 -1.78
C GLY A 4 -16.35 7.21 -2.36
N PHE A 5 -16.54 5.94 -1.97
CA PHE A 5 -15.84 4.80 -2.55
C PHE A 5 -16.09 4.71 -4.07
N TYR A 6 -17.36 4.70 -4.50
CA TYR A 6 -17.69 4.62 -5.93
C TYR A 6 -17.25 5.86 -6.71
N LYS A 7 -17.31 7.07 -6.12
CA LYS A 7 -16.76 8.28 -6.74
C LYS A 7 -15.25 8.14 -6.99
N THR A 8 -14.51 7.58 -6.03
CA THR A 8 -13.07 7.36 -6.14
C THR A 8 -12.76 6.30 -7.20
N LYS A 9 -13.54 5.21 -7.21
CA LYS A 9 -13.40 4.12 -8.19
C LYS A 9 -13.75 4.52 -9.62
N ALA A 10 -14.65 5.48 -9.80
CA ALA A 10 -15.02 6.01 -11.11
C ALA A 10 -13.95 6.94 -11.71
N ASN A 11 -12.99 7.41 -10.90
CA ASN A 11 -11.89 8.22 -11.39
C ASN A 11 -10.85 7.30 -12.07
N LYS A 12 -10.65 7.47 -13.38
CA LYS A 12 -9.64 6.74 -14.16
C LYS A 12 -8.24 7.13 -13.69
N ASN A 13 -7.77 6.40 -12.70
CA ASN A 13 -6.45 6.52 -12.12
C ASN A 13 -5.72 5.21 -12.34
N PHE A 14 -4.46 5.29 -12.78
CA PHE A 14 -3.58 4.13 -12.97
C PHE A 14 -3.56 3.17 -11.76
N ILE A 15 -3.80 3.67 -10.54
CA ILE A 15 -3.80 2.88 -9.30
C ILE A 15 -4.93 1.83 -9.26
N LEU A 16 -6.12 2.14 -9.81
CA LEU A 16 -7.32 1.28 -9.66
C LEU A 16 -7.73 0.56 -10.95
N ASP A 17 -7.27 1.02 -12.11
CA ASP A 17 -7.71 0.50 -13.41
C ASP A 17 -7.08 -0.88 -13.77
N ASP A 18 -5.90 -1.20 -13.23
CA ASP A 18 -5.22 -2.51 -13.40
C ASP A 18 -4.71 -3.03 -12.04
N LEU A 19 -5.65 -3.44 -11.19
CA LEU A 19 -5.33 -4.08 -9.92
C LEU A 19 -5.37 -5.60 -10.05
N SER A 20 -4.24 -6.19 -10.44
CA SER A 20 -4.05 -7.63 -10.54
C SER A 20 -2.91 -8.13 -9.65
N ALA A 21 -2.86 -9.44 -9.39
CA ALA A 21 -1.76 -10.04 -8.63
C ALA A 21 -0.40 -9.78 -9.30
N ASN A 22 -0.36 -9.80 -10.63
CA ASN A 22 0.84 -9.47 -11.41
C ASN A 22 1.26 -8.00 -11.22
N ALA A 23 0.29 -7.09 -11.21
CA ALA A 23 0.55 -5.65 -11.09
C ALA A 23 1.13 -5.24 -9.72
N ILE A 24 1.01 -6.09 -8.69
CA ILE A 24 1.54 -5.83 -7.34
C ILE A 24 2.70 -6.77 -6.97
N LYS A 25 3.04 -7.73 -7.84
CA LYS A 25 3.97 -8.82 -7.56
C LYS A 25 5.36 -8.32 -7.15
N VAL A 26 5.93 -7.40 -7.93
CA VAL A 26 7.30 -6.89 -7.69
C VAL A 26 7.39 -6.21 -6.32
N ALA A 27 6.39 -5.41 -5.94
CA ALA A 27 6.38 -4.75 -4.63
C ALA A 27 6.33 -5.75 -3.45
N LEU A 28 5.65 -6.89 -3.62
CA LEU A 28 5.60 -7.95 -2.62
C LEU A 28 6.90 -8.75 -2.58
N GLU A 29 7.48 -9.10 -3.74
CA GLU A 29 8.73 -9.85 -3.85
C GLU A 29 9.93 -9.07 -3.30
N GLU A 30 9.98 -7.77 -3.57
CA GLU A 30 10.98 -6.85 -2.99
C GLU A 30 10.72 -6.52 -1.52
N LYS A 31 9.63 -7.03 -0.93
CA LYS A 31 9.27 -6.84 0.47
C LYS A 31 9.12 -5.38 0.91
N VAL A 32 8.88 -4.49 -0.05
CA VAL A 32 8.64 -3.06 0.22
C VAL A 32 7.26 -2.81 0.84
N ILE A 33 6.32 -3.72 0.64
CA ILE A 33 5.06 -3.76 1.38
C ILE A 33 4.67 -5.20 1.73
N GLN A 34 4.23 -5.41 2.97
CA GLN A 34 3.89 -6.75 3.47
C GLN A 34 2.74 -6.67 4.48
N VAL A 35 1.95 -7.74 4.59
CA VAL A 35 0.98 -7.92 5.67
C VAL A 35 1.56 -8.89 6.70
N PHE A 36 1.60 -8.50 7.96
CA PHE A 36 2.06 -9.42 9.01
C PHE A 36 1.01 -10.50 9.31
N PRO A 37 1.46 -11.73 9.63
CA PRO A 37 0.54 -12.84 9.89
C PRO A 37 -0.27 -12.62 11.16
N LYS A 38 0.34 -11.99 12.18
CA LYS A 38 -0.31 -11.63 13.44
C LYS A 38 -0.99 -10.27 13.35
N ARG A 39 -2.05 -10.12 14.13
CA ARG A 39 -2.73 -8.85 14.39
C ARG A 39 -2.12 -8.19 15.61
N ASP A 40 -2.35 -6.89 15.76
CA ASP A 40 -1.94 -6.18 16.97
C ASP A 40 -2.88 -6.46 18.16
N GLN A 41 -2.61 -5.82 19.30
CA GLN A 41 -3.40 -5.96 20.53
C GLN A 41 -4.86 -5.51 20.40
N HIS A 42 -5.20 -4.75 19.34
CA HIS A 42 -6.56 -4.29 19.06
C HIS A 42 -7.24 -5.14 17.97
N GLY A 43 -6.62 -6.24 17.51
CA GLY A 43 -7.17 -7.10 16.46
C GLY A 43 -7.01 -6.55 15.04
N ARG A 44 -6.23 -5.48 14.86
CA ARG A 44 -6.02 -4.81 13.56
C ARG A 44 -5.01 -5.57 12.71
N ARG A 45 -5.20 -5.57 11.39
CA ARG A 45 -4.14 -6.05 10.47
C ARG A 45 -2.99 -5.07 10.45
N ILE A 46 -1.77 -5.58 10.48
CA ILE A 46 -0.55 -4.76 10.39
C ILE A 46 -0.04 -4.86 8.95
N ILE A 47 0.02 -3.72 8.28
CA ILE A 47 0.65 -3.55 6.97
C ILE A 47 1.98 -2.85 7.20
N TYR A 48 3.07 -3.55 6.93
CA TYR A 48 4.42 -2.99 7.02
C TYR A 48 4.84 -2.43 5.66
N MET A 49 5.38 -1.21 5.66
CA MET A 49 5.96 -0.57 4.48
C MET A 49 7.41 -0.21 4.76
N GLU A 50 8.27 -0.53 3.82
CA GLU A 50 9.67 -0.15 3.84
C GLU A 50 9.88 1.01 2.87
N MET A 51 10.14 2.19 3.41
CA MET A 51 10.31 3.45 2.67
C MET A 51 11.70 4.05 2.86
N GLY A 52 12.59 3.31 3.51
CA GLY A 52 13.95 3.71 3.82
C GLY A 52 14.97 3.03 2.92
N SER A 53 16.14 2.73 3.47
CA SER A 53 17.29 2.15 2.73
C SER A 53 17.01 0.89 1.92
N LYS A 54 16.00 0.10 2.28
CA LYS A 54 15.68 -1.16 1.59
C LYS A 54 14.69 -0.96 0.44
N TRP A 55 14.14 0.23 0.27
CA TRP A 55 13.30 0.55 -0.88
C TRP A 55 14.16 0.94 -2.08
N ASN A 56 14.15 0.11 -3.13
CA ASN A 56 14.69 0.50 -4.43
C ASN A 56 13.60 1.20 -5.26
N SER A 57 13.53 2.52 -5.20
CA SER A 57 12.51 3.32 -5.90
C SER A 57 12.62 3.29 -7.43
N ALA A 58 13.74 2.85 -8.00
CA ALA A 58 13.86 2.62 -9.44
C ALA A 58 13.21 1.30 -9.88
N LYS A 59 13.21 0.29 -8.99
CA LYS A 59 12.59 -1.02 -9.23
C LYS A 59 11.11 -1.06 -8.85
N VAL A 60 10.74 -0.38 -7.78
CA VAL A 60 9.34 -0.22 -7.34
C VAL A 60 9.05 1.27 -7.18
N PRO A 61 8.58 1.96 -8.25
CA PRO A 61 8.17 3.35 -8.18
C PRO A 61 7.02 3.57 -7.17
N PHE A 62 6.92 4.78 -6.62
CA PHE A 62 5.87 5.09 -5.62
C PHE A 62 4.43 4.79 -6.08
N PRO A 63 4.04 5.04 -7.35
CA PRO A 63 2.70 4.65 -7.83
C PRO A 63 2.44 3.14 -7.75
N GLU A 64 3.45 2.30 -7.97
CA GLU A 64 3.32 0.84 -7.85
C GLU A 64 3.18 0.43 -6.39
N LEU A 65 3.89 1.10 -5.47
CA LEU A 65 3.71 0.89 -4.04
C LEU A 65 2.29 1.26 -3.59
N ILE A 66 1.75 2.38 -4.07
CA ILE A 66 0.36 2.78 -3.79
C ILE A 66 -0.62 1.75 -4.38
N ARG A 67 -0.39 1.27 -5.60
CA ARG A 67 -1.18 0.19 -6.20
C ARG A 67 -1.14 -1.09 -5.36
N ALA A 68 0.04 -1.51 -4.92
CA ALA A 68 0.22 -2.68 -4.06
C ALA A 68 -0.53 -2.51 -2.73
N SER A 69 -0.49 -1.30 -2.14
CA SER A 69 -1.23 -0.96 -0.93
C SER A 69 -2.74 -1.11 -1.14
N HIS A 70 -3.28 -0.58 -2.24
CA HIS A 70 -4.70 -0.75 -2.59
C HIS A 70 -5.08 -2.21 -2.86
N GLY A 71 -4.20 -3.00 -3.49
CA GLY A 71 -4.41 -4.43 -3.73
C GLY A 71 -4.52 -5.21 -2.43
N LEU A 72 -3.58 -4.98 -1.50
CA LEU A 72 -3.63 -5.58 -0.18
C LEU A 72 -4.87 -5.15 0.60
N LEU A 73 -5.21 -3.86 0.62
CA LEU A 73 -6.41 -3.38 1.29
C LEU A 73 -7.67 -4.03 0.75
N THR A 74 -7.78 -4.21 -0.57
CA THR A 74 -8.93 -4.89 -1.19
C THR A 74 -9.08 -6.33 -0.69
N ILE A 75 -7.96 -7.06 -0.55
CA ILE A 75 -7.95 -8.42 0.00
C ILE A 75 -8.31 -8.40 1.49
N LEU A 76 -7.71 -7.49 2.27
CA LEU A 76 -7.93 -7.41 3.71
C LEU A 76 -9.36 -7.01 4.07
N LEU A 77 -10.03 -6.23 3.23
CA LEU A 77 -11.45 -5.88 3.40
C LEU A 77 -12.39 -7.10 3.23
N LEU A 78 -11.92 -8.23 2.71
CA LEU A 78 -12.70 -9.48 2.68
C LEU A 78 -12.75 -10.17 4.05
N GLU A 79 -11.83 -9.86 4.97
CA GLU A 79 -11.80 -10.47 6.30
C GLU A 79 -12.82 -9.76 7.23
N PRO A 80 -13.87 -10.43 7.75
CA PRO A 80 -14.86 -9.79 8.63
C PRO A 80 -14.23 -9.17 9.88
N ARG A 81 -13.19 -9.82 10.42
CA ARG A 81 -12.42 -9.29 11.55
C ARG A 81 -11.73 -7.97 11.20
N THR A 82 -11.21 -7.82 9.99
CA THR A 82 -10.58 -6.56 9.55
C THR A 82 -11.62 -5.49 9.27
N GLN A 83 -12.83 -5.82 8.82
CA GLN A 83 -13.92 -4.85 8.71
C GLN A 83 -14.32 -4.27 10.08
N LEU A 84 -14.28 -5.09 11.14
CA LEU A 84 -14.61 -4.67 12.51
C LEU A 84 -13.49 -3.89 13.20
N HIS A 85 -12.24 -4.35 13.06
CA HIS A 85 -11.11 -3.80 13.83
C HIS A 85 -10.27 -2.80 13.02
N GLY A 86 -10.30 -2.88 11.69
CA GLY A 86 -9.46 -2.09 10.80
C GLY A 86 -8.05 -2.65 10.63
N PHE A 87 -7.15 -1.79 10.17
CA PHE A 87 -5.74 -2.07 9.91
C PHE A 87 -4.87 -0.89 10.35
N VAL A 88 -3.56 -1.12 10.47
CA VAL A 88 -2.55 -0.11 10.76
C VAL A 88 -1.40 -0.22 9.77
N PHE A 89 -0.89 0.93 9.34
CA PHE A 89 0.36 1.01 8.61
C PHE A 89 1.52 1.24 9.58
N VAL A 90 2.56 0.43 9.45
CA VAL A 90 3.85 0.62 10.12
C VAL A 90 4.87 0.88 9.03
N THR A 91 5.41 2.09 8.99
CA THR A 91 6.33 2.50 7.93
C THR A 91 7.73 2.71 8.47
N ASN A 92 8.69 1.99 7.92
CA ASN A 92 10.10 2.21 8.21
C ASN A 92 10.67 3.26 7.26
N PHE A 93 11.09 4.39 7.82
CA PHE A 93 11.75 5.48 7.08
C PHE A 93 13.27 5.53 7.35
N ASP A 94 13.86 4.50 7.99
CA ASP A 94 15.29 4.47 8.28
C ASP A 94 16.13 4.64 7.00
N ARG A 95 16.99 5.67 7.00
CA ARG A 95 17.80 6.10 5.84
C ARG A 95 16.97 6.46 4.60
N LEU A 96 15.87 7.18 4.78
CA LEU A 96 15.16 7.87 3.70
C LEU A 96 16.11 8.86 2.98
N SER A 97 16.22 8.77 1.65
CA SER A 97 17.08 9.63 0.84
C SER A 97 16.29 10.72 0.10
N LEU A 98 16.98 11.74 -0.42
CA LEU A 98 16.37 12.73 -1.32
C LEU A 98 15.79 12.08 -2.58
N ALA A 99 16.39 10.99 -3.08
CA ALA A 99 15.88 10.24 -4.22
C ALA A 99 14.51 9.59 -3.90
N HIS A 100 14.35 9.06 -2.68
CA HIS A 100 13.04 8.57 -2.22
C HIS A 100 12.05 9.71 -2.07
N MET A 101 12.47 10.85 -1.50
CA MET A 101 11.60 12.03 -1.35
C MET A 101 11.12 12.59 -2.71
N GLY A 102 11.97 12.52 -3.74
CA GLY A 102 11.60 12.92 -5.11
C GLY A 102 10.45 12.09 -5.71
N GLN A 103 10.14 10.92 -5.16
CA GLN A 103 9.00 10.12 -5.58
C GLN A 103 7.64 10.71 -5.13
N PHE A 104 7.63 11.53 -4.07
CA PHE A 104 6.42 12.15 -3.51
C PHE A 104 6.06 13.46 -4.24
N GLY A 105 6.12 13.43 -5.58
CA GLY A 105 5.83 14.62 -6.39
C GLY A 105 4.40 15.15 -6.19
N PRO A 106 4.13 16.43 -6.53
CA PRO A 106 2.83 17.09 -6.30
C PRO A 106 1.63 16.40 -6.96
N LYS A 107 1.86 15.48 -7.90
CA LYS A 107 0.80 14.65 -8.51
C LYS A 107 0.18 13.66 -7.51
N PHE A 108 0.80 13.44 -6.35
CA PHE A 108 0.36 12.50 -5.32
C PHE A 108 0.02 13.17 -3.98
N ALA A 109 0.13 14.51 -3.88
CA ALA A 109 -0.21 15.30 -2.69
C ALA A 109 -1.57 15.99 -2.84
#